data_AF-I8VW31-F1
#
_entry.id   AF-I8VW31-F1
#
_cell.length_a   1.000
_cell.length_b   1.000
_cell.length_c   1.000
_cell.angle_alpha   90.00
_cell.angle_beta   90.00
_cell.angle_gamma   90.00
#
_symmetry.space_group_name_H-M   'P 1'
#
loop_
_entity.id
_entity.type
_entity.pdbx_description
1 polymer ?
#
loop_
_entity_poly.entity_id
_entity_poly.type
_entity_poly.pdbx_seq_one_letter_code
_entity_poly.pdbx_strand_id
1 'polypeptide(L)' 'MKKIICKIYIYKVMPPYKNWYSIMTDDGLIRSNIIIVGKRQLLKVAFALIVMAIFNKRMTINKFKTKEEKK' A
#
# COMPACT_ATOMS: atom_id res chain seq x y z
N MET A 1 -0.20 28.71 9.29
CA MET A 1 -0.32 27.23 9.34
C MET A 1 0.77 26.62 8.48
N LYS A 2 1.68 25.81 9.04
CA LYS A 2 2.64 25.04 8.22
C LYS A 2 1.83 24.07 7.35
N LYS A 3 1.93 24.17 6.03
CA LYS A 3 1.32 23.20 5.11
C LYS A 3 1.90 21.82 5.46
N ILE A 4 1.05 20.91 5.90
CA ILE A 4 1.40 19.49 6.05
C ILE A 4 1.58 18.97 4.63
N ILE A 5 2.85 18.83 4.20
CA ILE A 5 3.18 18.30 2.87
C ILE A 5 3.29 16.79 3.03
N CYS A 6 2.21 16.09 2.71
CA CYS A 6 2.21 14.63 2.71
C CYS A 6 3.00 14.13 1.48
N LYS A 7 4.16 13.53 1.72
CA LYS A 7 5.02 12.96 0.67
C LYS A 7 4.92 11.44 0.71
N ILE A 8 4.70 10.85 -0.46
CA ILE A 8 4.65 9.40 -0.63
C ILE A 8 5.86 8.99 -1.46
N TYR A 9 6.67 8.08 -0.94
CA TYR A 9 7.82 7.50 -1.64
C TYR A 9 7.57 6.03 -1.87
N ILE A 10 7.87 5.56 -3.08
CA ILE A 10 7.81 4.14 -3.42
C ILE A 10 9.20 3.72 -3.88
N TYR A 11 9.85 2.86 -3.11
CA TYR A 11 11.18 2.36 -3.43
C TYR A 11 11.24 0.83 -3.34
N LYS A 12 12.20 0.27 -4.07
CA LYS A 12 12.50 -1.15 -4.01
C LYS A 12 13.34 -1.42 -2.76
N VAL A 13 12.98 -2.44 -2.00
CA VAL A 13 13.75 -2.83 -0.80
C VAL A 13 15.08 -3.44 -1.24
N MET A 14 16.13 -3.21 -0.46
CA MET A 14 17.46 -3.76 -0.72
C MET A 14 17.46 -5.31 -0.73
N PRO A 15 18.42 -5.94 -1.42
CA PRO A 15 18.65 -7.38 -1.34
C PRO A 15 18.78 -7.84 0.13
N PRO A 16 18.26 -9.02 0.50
CA PRO A 16 17.86 -10.16 -0.33
C PRO A 16 16.42 -10.10 -0.91
N TYR A 17 15.67 -9.02 -0.64
CA TYR A 17 14.23 -8.96 -0.88
C TYR A 17 13.84 -8.50 -2.30
N LYS A 18 14.17 -9.31 -3.30
CA LYS A 18 14.07 -8.96 -4.75
C LYS A 18 12.67 -8.52 -5.21
N ASN A 19 11.60 -8.97 -4.53
CA ASN A 19 10.20 -8.70 -4.86
C ASN A 19 9.49 -7.82 -3.82
N TRP A 20 10.23 -7.13 -2.95
CA TRP A 20 9.64 -6.29 -1.92
C TRP A 20 9.69 -4.82 -2.33
N TYR A 21 8.60 -4.14 -2.09
CA TYR A 21 8.42 -2.72 -2.30
C TYR A 21 8.02 -2.07 -0.99
N SER A 22 8.59 -0.91 -0.70
CA SER A 22 8.18 -0.11 0.45
C SER A 22 7.47 1.14 -0.03
N ILE A 23 6.31 1.40 0.58
CA ILE A 23 5.58 2.66 0.45
C ILE A 23 5.79 3.41 1.76
N MET A 24 6.53 4.51 1.70
CA MET A 24 6.75 5.41 2.82
C MET A 24 5.83 6.62 2.69
N THR A 25 5.10 6.96 3.75
CA THR A 25 4.38 8.22 3.88
C THR A 25 5.04 9.07 4.96
N ASP A 26 5.37 10.32 4.63
CA ASP A 26 5.95 11.31 5.55
C ASP A 26 5.11 12.59 5.47
N ASP A 27 4.49 12.97 6.59
CA ASP A 27 3.71 14.20 6.73
C ASP A 27 4.49 15.33 7.43
N GLY A 28 5.77 15.09 7.74
CA GLY A 28 6.66 16.00 8.44
C GLY A 28 6.67 15.83 9.97
N LEU A 29 5.76 15.03 10.53
CA LEU A 29 5.71 14.68 11.95
C LEU A 29 5.84 13.18 12.18
N ILE A 30 5.19 12.38 11.34
CA ILE A 30 5.11 10.93 11.44
C ILE A 30 5.57 10.32 10.12
N ARG A 31 6.40 9.29 10.24
CA ARG A 31 6.81 8.44 9.12
C ARG A 31 6.23 7.04 9.30
N SER A 32 5.47 6.60 8.31
CA SER A 32 4.89 5.25 8.26
C SER A 32 5.41 4.53 7.03
N ASN A 33 5.76 3.25 7.19
CA ASN A 33 6.23 2.39 6.10
C ASN A 33 5.34 1.17 5.96
N ILE A 34 4.87 0.90 4.74
CA ILE A 34 4.15 -0.33 4.40
C ILE A 34 5.03 -1.13 3.45
N ILE A 35 5.30 -2.39 3.81
CA ILE A 35 6.06 -3.32 2.98
C ILE A 35 5.09 -4.23 2.24
N ILE A 36 5.24 -4.30 0.92
CA ILE A 36 4.42 -5.14 0.05
C ILE A 36 5.34 -6.09 -0.73
N VAL A 37 4.98 -7.36 -0.74
CA VAL A 37 5.71 -8.42 -1.44
C VAL A 37 4.95 -8.81 -2.69
N GLY A 38 5.59 -8.74 -3.86
CA GLY A 38 4.97 -9.16 -5.12
C GLY A 38 5.76 -8.77 -6.36
N LYS A 39 5.28 -9.18 -7.54
CA LYS A 39 5.87 -8.71 -8.81
C LYS A 39 5.47 -7.25 -9.07
N ARG A 40 6.36 -6.47 -9.70
CA ARG A 40 6.12 -5.04 -10.00
C ARG A 40 4.81 -4.80 -10.77
N GLN A 41 4.51 -5.67 -11.73
CA GLN A 41 3.29 -5.59 -12.54
C GLN A 41 2.03 -5.78 -11.68
N LEU A 42 2.02 -6.78 -10.79
CA LEU A 42 0.92 -7.01 -9.85
C LEU A 42 0.70 -5.82 -8.93
N LEU A 43 1.77 -5.18 -8.45
CA LEU A 43 1.67 -4.01 -7.58
C LEU A 43 1.03 -2.81 -8.28
N LYS A 44 1.42 -2.56 -9.55
CA LYS A 44 0.80 -1.51 -10.38
C LYS A 44 -0.69 -1.78 -10.61
N VAL A 45 -1.05 -3.02 -10.90
CA VAL A 45 -2.45 -3.43 -11.10
C VAL A 45 -3.25 -3.27 -9.81
N ALA A 46 -2.72 -3.72 -8.66
CA ALA A 46 -3.37 -3.56 -7.36
C ALA A 46 -3.56 -2.08 -6.99
N PHE A 47 -2.56 -1.23 -7.23
CA PHE A 47 -2.67 0.21 -6.99
C PHE A 47 -3.74 0.85 -7.87
N ALA A 48 -3.77 0.52 -9.17
CA ALA A 48 -4.81 1.00 -10.08
C ALA A 48 -6.22 0.54 -9.66
N LEU A 49 -6.36 -0.71 -9.19
CA LEU A 49 -7.62 -1.24 -8.65
C LEU A 49 -8.06 -0.52 -7.37
N ILE A 50 -7.15 -0.22 -6.44
CA ILE A 50 -7.46 0.51 -5.20
C ILE A 50 -7.85 1.96 -5.52
N VAL A 51 -7.10 2.64 -6.39
CA VAL A 51 -7.44 4.00 -6.86
C VAL A 51 -8.82 3.97 -7.51
N MET A 52 -9.07 3.04 -8.44
CA MET A 52 -10.41 2.88 -9.03
C MET A 52 -11.49 2.62 -7.97
N ALA A 53 -11.24 1.77 -6.96
CA ALA A 53 -12.20 1.46 -5.92
C ALA A 53 -12.53 2.66 -5.01
N ILE A 54 -11.55 3.51 -4.71
CA ILE A 54 -11.73 4.70 -3.88
C ILE A 54 -12.49 5.79 -4.67
N PHE A 55 -12.13 5.98 -5.95
CA PHE A 55 -12.74 7.04 -6.78
C PHE A 55 -14.09 6.62 -7.39
N ASN A 56 -14.35 5.33 -7.59
CA ASN A 56 -15.68 4.84 -7.93
C ASN A 56 -16.50 4.64 -6.64
N LYS A 57 -17.38 5.61 -6.34
CA LYS A 57 -18.34 5.64 -5.21
C LYS A 57 -19.20 4.37 -4.98
N ARG A 58 -19.11 3.35 -5.83
CA ARG A 58 -19.89 2.09 -5.79
C ARG A 58 -19.06 0.81 -5.58
N MET A 59 -17.76 0.90 -5.28
CA MET A 59 -16.95 -0.30 -5.13
C MET A 59 -16.85 -0.71 -3.65
N THR A 60 -17.59 -1.76 -3.27
CA THR A 60 -17.56 -2.33 -1.92
C THR A 60 -16.30 -3.19 -1.76
N ILE A 61 -15.31 -2.71 -1.00
CA ILE A 61 -14.11 -3.49 -0.67
C ILE A 61 -14.45 -4.41 0.51
N ASN A 62 -14.72 -5.68 0.23
CA ASN A 62 -14.90 -6.69 1.29
C ASN A 62 -13.55 -7.10 1.86
N LYS A 63 -13.37 -6.90 3.18
CA LYS A 63 -12.20 -7.39 3.91
C LYS A 63 -12.27 -8.91 3.98
N PHE A 64 -11.26 -9.61 3.45
CA PHE A 64 -11.11 -11.05 3.65
C PHE A 64 -10.99 -11.32 5.16
N LYS A 65 -12.00 -11.98 5.74
CA LYS A 65 -11.87 -12.58 7.08
C LYS A 65 -11.30 -13.98 6.85
N THR A 66 -10.04 -14.18 7.22
CA THR A 66 -9.49 -15.53 7.37
C THR A 66 -10.35 -16.21 8.44
N LYS A 67 -11.09 -17.26 8.08
CA LYS A 67 -11.73 -18.11 9.08
C LYS A 67 -10.60 -18.80 9.84
N GLU A 68 -10.39 -18.42 11.09
CA GLU A 68 -9.65 -19.28 12.02
C GLU A 68 -10.50 -20.55 12.18
N GLU A 69 -10.08 -21.63 11.53
CA GLU A 69 -10.56 -22.96 11.85
C GLU A 69 -10.15 -23.25 13.29
N LYS A 70 -11.11 -23.09 14.21
CA LYS A 70 -10.99 -23.67 15.55
C LYS A 70 -11.01 -25.19 15.37
N LYS A 71 -9.83 -25.79 15.59
CA LYS A 71 -9.67 -27.23 15.84
C LYS A 71 -10.51 -27.67 17.02
#